data_AF-A0A0R2BJ62-F1
#
_entry.id   AF-A0A0R2BJ62-F1
#
_cell.length_a   1.000
_cell.length_b   1.000
_cell.length_c   1.000
_cell.angle_alpha   90.00
_cell.angle_beta   90.00
_cell.angle_gamma   90.00
#
_symmetry.space_group_name_H-M   'P 1'
#
loop_
_entity.id
_entity.type
_entity.pdbx_description
1 polymer ?
#
loop_
_entity_poly.entity_id
_entity_poly.type
_entity_poly.pdbx_seq_one_letter_code
_entity_poly.pdbx_strand_id
1 'polypeptide(L)'
;MQLNKIDYKKFIWPLLVGLVIWFCSPFKPAGISMNAWHMLAIFAATIIGCITQPLPIAGVALIGMTLSVLLNVVTIDDATLGFGNGTVWMIGMAYFLSRGFINTGLGRRVALIFVRLFGKKTLGLAYSLIGVDLVTAPATPSNTARAGGIVYPIIESLADTFGSSPKDGTERKIGFS
;
A
#
# COMPACT_ATOMS: atom_id res chain seq x y z
N MET A 1 20.71 -11.63 -18.95
CA MET A 1 20.15 -10.96 -17.73
C MET A 1 19.91 -9.51 -18.10
N GLN A 2 18.68 -9.10 -18.38
CA GLN A 2 18.38 -7.68 -18.63
C GLN A 2 18.17 -7.00 -17.27
N LEU A 3 18.94 -5.93 -17.00
CA LEU A 3 18.82 -5.14 -15.78
C LEU A 3 17.44 -4.48 -15.75
N ASN A 4 16.77 -4.53 -14.59
CA ASN A 4 15.52 -3.80 -14.40
C ASN A 4 15.74 -2.30 -14.63
N LYS A 5 14.79 -1.66 -15.32
CA LYS A 5 14.86 -0.23 -15.65
C LYS A 5 14.60 0.60 -14.39
N ILE A 6 15.67 0.98 -13.70
CA ILE A 6 15.62 1.87 -12.53
C ILE A 6 15.73 3.31 -13.01
N ASP A 7 14.80 4.16 -12.57
CA ASP A 7 14.83 5.59 -12.88
C ASP A 7 15.67 6.34 -11.85
N TYR A 8 16.99 6.38 -12.10
CA TYR A 8 17.97 6.97 -11.20
C TYR A 8 17.74 8.47 -10.90
N LYS A 9 17.03 9.19 -11.78
CA LYS A 9 16.73 10.61 -11.56
C LYS A 9 15.88 10.84 -10.32
N LYS A 10 15.06 9.85 -9.94
CA LYS A 10 14.18 9.91 -8.77
C LYS A 10 14.96 9.84 -7.45
N PHE A 11 16.20 9.36 -7.44
CA PHE A 11 17.06 9.39 -6.24
C PHE A 11 17.61 10.78 -5.92
N ILE A 12 17.61 11.70 -6.88
CA ILE A 12 18.22 13.02 -6.70
C ILE A 12 17.51 13.79 -5.58
N TRP A 13 16.18 13.79 -5.58
CA TRP A 13 15.36 14.49 -4.58
C TRP A 13 15.58 14.01 -3.14
N PRO A 14 15.46 12.71 -2.81
CA PRO A 14 15.68 12.23 -1.44
C PRO A 14 17.13 12.44 -0.99
N LEU A 15 18.12 12.27 -1.88
CA LEU A 15 19.52 12.54 -1.55
C LEU A 15 19.77 14.02 -1.29
N LEU A 16 19.25 14.90 -2.15
CA LEU A 16 19.43 16.35 -2.01
C LEU A 16 18.84 16.84 -0.69
N VAL A 17 17.60 16.47 -0.38
CA VAL A 17 16.97 16.92 0.87
C VAL A 17 17.66 16.32 2.09
N GLY A 18 18.04 15.04 2.04
CA GLY A 18 18.80 14.39 3.12
C GLY A 18 20.13 15.10 3.38
N LEU A 19 20.91 15.38 2.33
CA LEU A 19 22.19 16.06 2.45
C LEU A 19 22.04 17.51 2.92
N VAL A 20 21.03 18.25 2.43
CA VAL A 20 20.78 19.62 2.89
C VAL A 20 20.48 19.62 4.40
N ILE A 21 19.60 18.74 4.88
CA ILE A 21 19.29 18.66 6.32
C ILE A 21 20.52 18.22 7.11
N TRP A 22 21.29 17.26 6.60
CA TRP A 22 22.52 16.76 7.23
C TRP A 22 23.57 17.87 7.41
N PHE A 23 23.87 18.62 6.36
CA PHE A 23 24.85 19.71 6.39
C PHE A 23 24.34 20.98 7.08
N CYS A 24 23.02 21.14 7.23
CA CYS A 24 22.42 22.18 8.08
C CYS A 24 22.51 21.87 9.58
N SER A 25 23.24 20.82 9.99
CA SER A 25 23.52 20.52 11.40
C SER A 25 24.11 21.66 12.24
N PRO A 26 24.87 22.64 11.71
CA PRO A 26 25.30 23.81 12.49
C PRO A 26 24.14 24.72 12.94
N PHE A 27 22.99 24.69 12.26
CA PHE A 27 21.79 25.46 12.59
C PHE A 27 20.82 24.71 13.51
N LYS A 28 21.27 23.60 14.10
CA LYS A 28 20.42 22.75 14.95
C LYS A 28 19.91 23.53 16.18
N PRO A 29 18.61 23.44 16.51
CA PRO A 29 18.07 23.95 17.77
C PRO A 29 18.80 23.40 19.00
N ALA A 30 18.99 24.26 20.01
CA ALA A 30 19.81 23.98 21.20
C ALA A 30 19.39 22.71 21.98
N GLY A 31 18.15 22.23 21.83
CA GLY A 31 17.64 21.05 22.54
C GLY A 31 17.89 19.69 21.87
N ILE A 32 18.44 19.61 20.65
CA ILE A 32 18.21 18.42 19.81
C ILE A 32 19.27 17.29 19.83
N SER A 33 20.42 17.27 20.52
CA SER A 33 21.48 16.23 20.25
C SER A 33 21.93 16.11 18.76
N MET A 34 23.12 15.59 18.48
CA MET A 34 23.56 15.46 17.08
C MET A 34 22.90 14.28 16.37
N ASN A 35 22.77 13.15 17.07
CA ASN A 35 22.22 11.92 16.53
C ASN A 35 20.75 12.07 16.11
N ALA A 36 19.93 12.78 16.90
CA ALA A 36 18.53 12.99 16.52
C ALA A 36 18.38 13.86 15.27
N TRP A 37 19.28 14.82 15.04
CA TRP A 37 19.29 15.64 13.82
C TRP A 37 19.64 14.83 12.58
N HIS A 38 20.66 13.96 12.69
CA HIS A 38 21.03 13.03 11.62
C HIS A 38 19.93 12.00 11.34
N MET A 39 19.27 11.49 12.39
CA MET A 39 18.13 10.58 12.24
C MET A 39 16.96 11.27 11.51
N LEU A 40 16.70 12.54 11.83
CA LEU A 40 15.70 13.35 11.12
C LEU A 40 16.05 13.51 9.64
N ALA A 41 17.32 13.78 9.32
CA ALA A 41 17.77 13.90 7.93
C ALA A 41 17.52 12.61 7.12
N ILE A 42 17.91 11.46 7.68
CA ILE A 42 17.70 10.14 7.04
C ILE A 42 16.21 9.82 6.93
N PHE A 43 15.42 10.13 7.96
CA PHE A 43 13.98 9.90 7.96
C PHE A 43 13.27 10.74 6.89
N ALA A 44 13.56 12.03 6.81
CA ALA A 44 13.01 12.93 5.80
C ALA A 44 13.40 12.49 4.37
N ALA A 45 14.67 12.13 4.16
CA ALA A 45 15.15 11.57 2.90
C ALA A 45 14.40 10.28 2.52
N THR A 46 14.16 9.40 3.49
CA THR A 46 13.44 8.13 3.27
C THR A 46 11.98 8.39 2.89
N ILE A 47 11.29 9.33 3.55
CA ILE A 47 9.90 9.71 3.18
C ILE A 47 9.83 10.24 1.75
N ILE A 48 10.73 11.15 1.39
CA ILE A 48 10.79 11.70 0.02
C ILE A 48 11.11 10.60 -0.98
N GLY A 49 11.95 9.64 -0.61
CA GLY A 49 12.21 8.44 -1.41
C GLY A 49 10.94 7.61 -1.60
N CYS A 50 10.13 7.41 -0.56
CA CYS A 50 8.86 6.70 -0.65
C CYS A 50 7.82 7.42 -1.53
N ILE A 51 7.87 8.75 -1.61
CA ILE A 51 6.99 9.57 -2.48
C ILE A 51 7.47 9.55 -3.93
N THR A 52 8.77 9.76 -4.15
CA THR A 52 9.37 9.79 -5.48
C THR A 52 9.43 8.40 -6.12
N GLN A 53 9.36 7.34 -5.30
CA GLN A 53 9.35 5.94 -5.70
C GLN A 53 10.45 5.61 -6.74
N PRO A 54 11.74 5.84 -6.43
CA PRO A 54 12.84 5.39 -7.27
C PRO A 54 12.94 3.86 -7.28
N LEU A 55 12.50 3.23 -6.19
CA LEU A 55 12.44 1.80 -5.94
C LEU A 55 11.11 1.47 -5.23
N PRO A 56 10.74 0.18 -5.14
CA PRO A 56 9.65 -0.24 -4.26
C PRO A 56 9.86 0.31 -2.84
N ILE A 57 8.76 0.68 -2.17
CA ILE A 57 8.76 1.32 -0.84
C ILE A 57 9.64 0.54 0.16
N ALA A 58 9.56 -0.79 0.15
CA ALA A 58 10.39 -1.66 0.97
C ALA A 58 11.89 -1.50 0.68
N GLY A 59 12.28 -1.36 -0.58
CA GLY A 59 13.66 -1.13 -0.99
C GLY A 59 14.19 0.22 -0.52
N VAL A 60 13.38 1.28 -0.62
CA VAL A 60 13.75 2.62 -0.11
C VAL A 60 13.92 2.58 1.42
N ALA A 61 13.01 1.94 2.14
CA ALA A 61 13.08 1.80 3.59
C ALA A 61 14.32 1.01 4.05
N LEU A 62 14.66 -0.07 3.35
CA LEU A 62 15.88 -0.86 3.63
C LEU A 62 17.15 -0.04 3.40
N ILE A 63 17.20 0.77 2.34
CA ILE A 63 18.34 1.67 2.09
C ILE A 63 18.45 2.70 3.23
N GLY A 64 17.34 3.31 3.64
CA GLY A 64 17.31 4.27 4.75
C GLY A 64 17.82 3.65 6.07
N MET A 65 17.34 2.46 6.42
CA MET A 65 17.82 1.69 7.56
C MET A 65 19.32 1.37 7.45
N THR A 66 19.76 0.87 6.30
CA THR A 66 21.18 0.56 6.06
C THR A 66 22.05 1.80 6.25
N LEU A 67 21.65 2.94 5.69
CA LEU A 67 22.36 4.20 5.84
C LEU A 67 22.38 4.68 7.30
N SER A 68 21.30 4.50 8.08
CA SER A 68 21.31 4.87 9.50
C SER A 68 22.31 4.08 10.34
N VAL A 69 22.51 2.80 10.02
CA VAL A 69 23.51 1.95 10.70
C VAL A 69 24.92 2.26 10.19
N LEU A 70 25.11 2.38 8.86
CA LEU A 70 26.41 2.69 8.27
C LEU A 70 26.97 4.05 8.73
N LEU A 71 26.10 5.04 8.91
CA LEU A 71 26.47 6.36 9.41
C LEU A 71 26.59 6.41 10.95
N ASN A 72 26.49 5.27 11.64
CA ASN A 72 26.51 5.15 13.11
C ASN A 72 25.50 6.08 13.82
N VAL A 73 24.36 6.35 13.18
CA VAL A 73 23.27 7.14 13.79
C VAL A 73 22.48 6.26 14.77
N VAL A 74 22.33 4.99 14.43
CA VAL A 74 21.59 3.97 15.19
C VAL A 74 22.41 2.68 15.23
N THR A 75 22.35 1.95 16.35
CA THR A 75 23.02 0.64 16.47
C THR A 75 22.29 -0.43 15.65
N ILE A 76 22.97 -1.53 15.32
CA ILE A 76 22.31 -2.63 14.61
C ILE A 76 21.21 -3.26 15.45
N ASP A 77 21.42 -3.35 16.77
CA ASP A 77 20.43 -3.88 17.71
C ASP A 77 19.16 -3.02 17.67
N ASP A 78 19.30 -1.69 17.78
CA ASP A 78 18.17 -0.76 17.71
C ASP A 78 17.47 -0.78 16.34
N ALA A 79 18.22 -0.91 15.25
CA ALA A 79 17.65 -0.97 13.91
C ALA A 79 16.80 -2.25 13.71
N THR A 80 17.20 -3.36 14.33
CA THR A 80 16.48 -4.64 14.19
C THR A 80 15.21 -4.74 15.03
N LEU A 81 15.08 -3.93 16.10
CA LEU A 81 13.87 -3.88 16.93
C LEU A 81 12.58 -3.63 16.13
N GLY A 82 12.68 -2.86 15.03
CA GLY A 82 11.55 -2.59 14.14
C GLY A 82 10.95 -3.86 13.50
N PHE A 83 11.77 -4.87 13.22
CA PHE A 83 11.31 -6.15 12.64
C PHE A 83 10.62 -7.05 13.66
N GLY A 84 10.90 -6.88 14.95
CA GLY A 84 10.25 -7.61 16.03
C GLY A 84 8.93 -6.99 16.50
N ASN A 85 8.48 -5.90 15.86
CA ASN A 85 7.32 -5.15 16.33
C ASN A 85 6.02 -5.96 16.16
N GLY A 86 5.31 -6.19 17.27
CA GLY A 86 4.06 -6.97 17.29
C GLY A 86 2.96 -6.41 16.39
N THR A 87 2.89 -5.09 16.21
CA THR A 87 1.92 -4.46 15.28
C THR A 87 2.25 -4.77 13.83
N VAL A 88 3.53 -4.76 13.45
CA VAL A 88 3.97 -5.12 12.08
C VAL A 88 3.63 -6.59 11.78
N TRP A 89 3.94 -7.49 12.72
CA TRP A 89 3.59 -8.91 12.60
C TRP A 89 2.09 -9.16 12.56
N MET A 90 1.31 -8.43 13.38
CA MET A 90 -0.15 -8.48 13.34
C MET A 90 -0.67 -8.11 11.95
N ILE A 91 -0.17 -7.05 11.33
CA ILE A 91 -0.54 -6.65 9.95
C ILE A 91 -0.15 -7.74 8.95
N GLY A 92 1.03 -8.34 9.10
CA GLY A 92 1.47 -9.47 8.27
C GLY A 92 0.52 -10.67 8.35
N MET A 93 0.16 -11.10 9.55
CA MET A 93 -0.79 -12.21 9.77
C MET A 93 -2.19 -11.90 9.23
N ALA A 94 -2.65 -10.67 9.43
CA ALA A 94 -3.87 -10.13 8.85
C ALA A 94 -3.89 -10.24 7.31
N TYR A 95 -2.78 -9.91 6.65
CA TYR A 95 -2.65 -10.04 5.21
C TYR A 95 -2.63 -11.51 4.75
N PHE A 96 -1.94 -12.40 5.48
CA PHE A 96 -1.97 -13.84 5.19
C PHE A 96 -3.39 -14.43 5.30
N LEU A 97 -4.12 -14.08 6.36
CA LEU A 97 -5.52 -14.51 6.54
C LEU A 97 -6.41 -14.01 5.39
N SER A 98 -6.27 -12.73 5.03
CA SER A 98 -6.97 -12.12 3.89
C SER A 98 -6.70 -12.86 2.57
N ARG A 99 -5.43 -13.19 2.29
CA ARG A 99 -5.06 -13.93 1.07
C ARG A 99 -5.59 -15.37 1.12
N GLY A 100 -5.60 -16.02 2.27
CA GLY A 100 -6.23 -17.34 2.45
C GLY A 100 -7.75 -17.31 2.18
N PHE A 101 -8.45 -16.30 2.68
CA PHE A 101 -9.88 -16.11 2.45
C PHE A 101 -10.22 -15.86 0.96
N ILE A 102 -9.37 -15.13 0.25
CA ILE A 102 -9.52 -14.89 -1.19
C ILE A 102 -9.21 -16.16 -1.99
N ASN A 103 -8.08 -16.83 -1.71
CA ASN A 103 -7.65 -18.02 -2.45
C ASN A 103 -8.59 -19.22 -2.26
N THR A 104 -9.22 -19.36 -1.09
CA THR A 104 -10.24 -20.39 -0.83
C THR A 104 -11.58 -20.10 -1.54
N GLY A 105 -11.74 -18.90 -2.13
CA GLY A 105 -12.96 -18.47 -2.79
C GLY A 105 -14.12 -18.16 -1.83
N LEU A 106 -13.89 -18.17 -0.52
CA LEU A 106 -14.93 -17.90 0.48
C LEU A 106 -15.51 -16.49 0.32
N GLY A 107 -14.67 -15.49 0.07
CA GLY A 107 -15.12 -14.12 -0.20
C GLY A 107 -16.00 -14.00 -1.44
N ARG A 108 -15.65 -14.73 -2.51
CA ARG A 108 -16.46 -14.79 -3.73
C ARG A 108 -17.81 -15.46 -3.48
N ARG A 109 -17.86 -16.56 -2.70
CA ARG A 109 -19.11 -17.23 -2.33
C ARG A 109 -20.03 -16.32 -1.52
N VAL A 110 -19.51 -15.63 -0.50
CA VAL A 110 -20.27 -14.66 0.30
C VAL A 110 -20.80 -13.54 -0.58
N ALA A 111 -19.98 -12.97 -1.45
CA ALA A 111 -20.40 -11.89 -2.33
C ALA A 111 -21.52 -12.31 -3.30
N LEU A 112 -21.42 -13.51 -3.88
CA LEU A 112 -22.45 -14.06 -4.75
C LEU A 112 -23.78 -14.32 -4.02
N ILE A 113 -23.75 -14.71 -2.74
CA ILE A 113 -24.97 -14.86 -1.93
C ILE A 113 -25.69 -13.51 -1.75
N PHE A 114 -24.95 -12.45 -1.43
CA PHE A 114 -25.52 -11.10 -1.31
C PHE A 114 -26.07 -10.58 -2.65
N VAL A 115 -25.35 -10.78 -3.75
CA VAL A 115 -25.85 -10.40 -5.09
C VAL A 115 -27.12 -11.18 -5.45
N ARG A 116 -27.19 -12.48 -5.12
CA ARG A 116 -28.41 -13.28 -5.34
C ARG A 116 -29.61 -12.77 -4.51
N LEU A 117 -29.37 -12.30 -3.29
CA LEU A 117 -30.41 -11.80 -2.40
C LEU A 117 -30.96 -10.43 -2.82
N PHE A 118 -30.10 -9.53 -3.31
CA PHE A 118 -30.43 -8.10 -3.45
C PHE A 118 -30.17 -7.51 -4.84
N GLY A 119 -29.56 -8.26 -5.77
CA GLY A 119 -29.08 -7.80 -7.08
C GLY A 119 -30.14 -7.62 -8.17
N LYS A 120 -31.44 -7.62 -7.83
CA LYS A 120 -32.52 -7.48 -8.83
C LYS A 120 -32.63 -6.06 -9.43
N LYS A 121 -32.01 -5.05 -8.81
CA LYS A 121 -31.95 -3.65 -9.28
C LYS A 121 -30.55 -3.06 -8.98
N THR A 122 -30.09 -2.12 -9.80
CA THR A 122 -28.76 -1.48 -9.70
C THR A 122 -28.50 -0.87 -8.32
N LEU A 123 -29.51 -0.23 -7.71
CA LEU A 123 -29.44 0.28 -6.34
C LEU A 123 -29.24 -0.83 -5.31
N GLY A 124 -29.99 -1.93 -5.41
CA GLY A 124 -29.84 -3.08 -4.51
C GLY A 124 -28.46 -3.74 -4.65
N LEU A 125 -27.90 -3.72 -5.85
CA LEU A 125 -26.56 -4.24 -6.11
C LEU A 125 -25.46 -3.36 -5.48
N ALA A 126 -25.59 -2.03 -5.55
CA ALA A 126 -24.70 -1.11 -4.84
C ALA A 126 -24.75 -1.29 -3.33
N TYR A 127 -25.94 -1.44 -2.74
CA TYR A 127 -26.09 -1.74 -1.30
C TYR A 127 -25.53 -3.11 -0.93
N SER A 128 -25.65 -4.11 -1.82
CA SER A 128 -25.07 -5.44 -1.61
C SER A 128 -23.55 -5.40 -1.50
N LEU A 129 -22.90 -4.61 -2.36
CA LEU A 129 -21.45 -4.45 -2.36
C LEU A 129 -20.97 -3.80 -1.05
N ILE A 130 -21.68 -2.77 -0.57
CA ILE A 130 -21.39 -2.12 0.73
C ILE A 130 -21.62 -3.11 1.88
N GLY A 131 -22.70 -3.91 1.83
CA GLY A 131 -22.98 -4.92 2.85
C GLY A 131 -21.94 -6.05 2.89
N VAL A 132 -21.50 -6.53 1.73
CA VAL A 132 -20.41 -7.51 1.63
C VAL A 132 -19.12 -6.92 2.17
N ASP A 133 -18.79 -5.68 1.83
CA ASP A 133 -17.61 -4.99 2.34
C ASP A 133 -17.66 -4.88 3.87
N LEU A 134 -18.81 -4.53 4.44
CA LEU A 134 -19.00 -4.42 5.89
C LEU A 134 -18.86 -5.77 6.61
N VAL A 135 -19.40 -6.85 6.04
CA VAL A 135 -19.30 -8.20 6.62
C VAL A 135 -17.89 -8.79 6.46
N THR A 136 -17.20 -8.48 5.37
CA THR A 136 -15.84 -8.98 5.11
C THR A 136 -14.73 -8.11 5.67
N ALA A 137 -15.01 -6.86 6.08
CA ALA A 137 -14.04 -5.94 6.67
C ALA A 137 -13.29 -6.51 7.89
N PRO A 138 -13.94 -7.18 8.85
CA PRO A 138 -13.25 -7.73 10.03
C PRO A 138 -12.31 -8.89 9.68
N ALA A 139 -12.65 -9.67 8.64
CA ALA A 139 -11.87 -10.82 8.20
C ALA A 139 -10.79 -10.46 7.15
N THR A 140 -10.97 -9.34 6.45
CA THR A 140 -10.10 -8.89 5.35
C THR A 140 -9.57 -7.49 5.64
N PRO A 141 -8.57 -7.37 6.53
CA PRO A 141 -8.04 -6.10 7.01
C PRO A 141 -7.36 -5.24 5.92
N SER A 142 -7.08 -5.80 4.74
CA SER A 142 -6.52 -5.05 3.60
C SER A 142 -7.60 -4.54 2.64
N ASN A 143 -7.67 -3.22 2.48
CA ASN A 143 -8.59 -2.56 1.55
C ASN A 143 -8.30 -2.94 0.08
N THR A 144 -7.02 -3.04 -0.29
CA THR A 144 -6.61 -3.44 -1.64
C THR A 144 -7.04 -4.87 -1.96
N ALA A 145 -6.99 -5.77 -0.98
CA ALA A 145 -7.41 -7.16 -1.15
C ALA A 145 -8.93 -7.29 -1.36
N ARG A 146 -9.75 -6.47 -0.67
CA ARG A 146 -11.20 -6.41 -0.89
C ARG A 146 -11.57 -5.82 -2.25
N ALA A 147 -10.96 -4.68 -2.61
CA ALA A 147 -11.23 -4.02 -3.88
C ALA A 147 -10.86 -4.90 -5.08
N GLY A 148 -9.67 -5.51 -5.09
CA GLY A 148 -9.21 -6.33 -6.22
C GLY A 148 -9.74 -7.76 -6.23
N GLY A 149 -10.00 -8.37 -5.07
CA GLY A 149 -10.41 -9.78 -4.98
C GLY A 149 -11.92 -10.02 -4.97
N ILE A 150 -12.71 -9.07 -4.45
CA ILE A 150 -14.15 -9.24 -4.26
C ILE A 150 -14.92 -8.28 -5.16
N VAL A 151 -14.59 -6.99 -5.13
CA VAL A 151 -15.36 -5.97 -5.85
C VAL A 151 -15.05 -5.97 -7.34
N TYR A 152 -13.78 -6.03 -7.74
CA TYR A 152 -13.35 -5.97 -9.14
C TYR A 152 -13.99 -7.07 -10.02
N PRO A 153 -14.00 -8.37 -9.66
CA PRO A 153 -14.60 -9.40 -10.49
C PRO A 153 -16.13 -9.26 -10.63
N ILE A 154 -16.79 -8.62 -9.65
CA ILE A 154 -18.23 -8.35 -9.70
C ILE A 154 -18.51 -7.19 -10.64
N ILE A 155 -17.72 -6.11 -10.54
CA ILE A 155 -17.80 -4.97 -11.47
C ILE A 155 -17.52 -5.44 -12.91
N GLU A 156 -16.49 -6.27 -13.12
CA GLU A 156 -16.16 -6.84 -14.43
C GLU A 156 -17.31 -7.72 -14.97
N SER A 157 -17.86 -8.62 -14.14
CA SER A 157 -19.01 -9.45 -14.56
C SER A 157 -20.27 -8.62 -14.88
N LEU A 158 -20.50 -7.52 -14.15
CA LEU A 158 -21.61 -6.60 -14.44
C LEU A 158 -21.36 -5.84 -15.74
N ALA A 159 -20.15 -5.30 -15.90
CA ALA A 159 -19.74 -4.58 -17.09
C ALA A 159 -19.91 -5.45 -18.35
N ASP A 160 -19.51 -6.72 -18.29
CA ASP A 160 -19.74 -7.70 -19.36
C ASP A 160 -21.23 -7.99 -19.59
N THR A 161 -22.01 -8.20 -18.52
CA THR A 161 -23.46 -8.47 -18.63
C THR A 161 -24.24 -7.27 -19.21
N PHE A 162 -23.75 -6.05 -19.00
CA PHE A 162 -24.32 -4.80 -19.52
C PHE A 162 -23.68 -4.34 -20.85
N GLY A 163 -22.77 -5.11 -21.44
CA GLY A 163 -22.12 -4.78 -22.72
C GLY A 163 -21.18 -3.56 -22.66
N SER A 164 -20.67 -3.22 -21.48
CA SER A 164 -19.76 -2.11 -21.22
C SER A 164 -18.34 -2.64 -21.04
N SER A 165 -17.57 -2.70 -22.13
CA SER A 165 -16.20 -3.24 -22.14
C SER A 165 -15.20 -2.14 -22.47
N PRO A 166 -14.10 -1.99 -21.69
CA PRO A 166 -12.97 -1.11 -22.04
C PRO A 166 -12.31 -1.48 -23.37
N LYS A 167 -12.46 -2.73 -23.83
CA LYS A 167 -11.91 -3.19 -25.10
C LYS A 167 -12.75 -2.74 -26.30
N ASP A 168 -14.03 -2.42 -26.09
CA ASP A 168 -14.97 -2.02 -27.15
C ASP A 168 -15.28 -0.51 -27.15
N GLY A 169 -14.60 0.28 -26.31
CA GLY A 169 -14.77 1.73 -26.23
C GLY A 169 -16.12 2.19 -25.64
N THR A 170 -16.88 1.29 -25.01
CA THR A 170 -18.20 1.57 -24.43
C THR A 170 -18.16 1.99 -22.95
N GLU A 171 -16.97 2.31 -22.44
CA GLU A 171 -16.65 2.56 -21.01
C GLU A 171 -17.47 3.67 -20.33
N ARG A 172 -18.13 4.53 -21.12
CA ARG A 172 -19.03 5.60 -20.62
C ARG A 172 -20.51 5.22 -20.61
N LYS A 173 -20.89 4.04 -21.09
CA LYS A 173 -22.26 3.56 -21.02
C LYS A 173 -22.54 3.04 -19.61
N ILE A 174 -22.84 3.97 -18.72
CA ILE A 174 -23.71 3.65 -17.60
C ILE A 174 -25.06 3.33 -18.24
N GLY A 175 -25.44 2.05 -18.25
CA GLY A 175 -26.74 1.61 -18.75
C GLY A 175 -27.86 2.23 -17.93
N PHE A 176 -28.24 3.46 -18.29
CA PHE A 176 -29.51 4.09 -17.97
C PHE A 176 -30.21 4.39 -19.30
N SER A 177 -30.76 3.33 -19.89
CA SER A 177 -32.07 3.30 -20.53
C SER A 177 -32.44 1.84 -20.82
#